data_AF-A0A4Y2KWY7-F1
#
_entry.id   AF-A0A4Y2KWY7-F1
#
_cell.length_a   1.000
_cell.length_b   1.000
_cell.length_c   1.000
_cell.angle_alpha   90.00
_cell.angle_beta   90.00
_cell.angle_gamma   90.00
#
_symmetry.space_group_name_H-M   'P 1'
#
loop_
_entity.id
_entity.type
_entity.pdbx_description
1 polymer ?
#
loop_
_entity_poly.entity_id
_entity_poly.type
_entity_poly.pdbx_seq_one_letter_code
_entity_poly.pdbx_strand_id
1 'polypeptide(L)'
;SEQQLPILCKSSSIGPPLGFFWDFENLRVPKKKSPFHLVQRLRKMFLKDHHEAEFVVVCDILQENQDVIDELNEAQVKYFYVTL
;
A
#
# COMPACT_ATOMS: atom_id res chain seq x y z
N SER A 1 -26.35 -28.81 34.51
CA SER A 1 -25.11 -29.08 33.77
C SER A 1 -25.27 -28.55 32.36
N GLU A 2 -24.87 -27.31 32.13
CA GLU A 2 -24.72 -26.73 30.80
C GLU A 2 -23.39 -26.00 30.80
N GLN A 3 -22.35 -26.71 30.37
CA GLN A 3 -21.06 -26.08 30.07
C GLN A 3 -21.19 -25.48 28.67
N GLN A 4 -21.45 -24.18 28.62
CA GLN A 4 -21.41 -23.43 27.37
C GLN A 4 -19.93 -23.29 26.97
N LEU A 5 -19.50 -24.12 26.02
CA LEU A 5 -18.16 -24.05 25.43
C LEU A 5 -17.97 -22.66 24.81
N PRO A 6 -16.84 -21.96 25.07
CA PRO A 6 -16.58 -20.70 24.41
C PRO A 6 -16.49 -20.96 22.91
N ILE A 7 -17.22 -20.15 22.14
CA ILE A 7 -17.12 -20.11 20.68
C ILE A 7 -15.69 -19.66 20.37
N LEU A 8 -14.78 -20.63 20.21
CA LEU A 8 -13.44 -20.36 19.72
C LEU A 8 -13.58 -20.11 18.23
N CYS A 9 -14.00 -18.90 17.88
CA CYS A 9 -13.70 -18.33 16.58
C CYS A 9 -12.18 -18.42 16.46
N LYS A 10 -11.66 -19.44 15.75
CA LYS A 10 -10.29 -19.42 15.27
C LYS A 10 -10.24 -18.25 14.30
N SER A 11 -9.97 -17.06 14.81
CA SER A 11 -9.69 -15.89 13.99
C SER A 11 -8.54 -16.31 13.09
N SER A 12 -8.79 -16.30 11.78
CA SER A 12 -7.73 -16.33 10.78
C SER A 12 -6.64 -15.37 11.26
N SER A 13 -5.39 -15.84 11.27
CA SER A 13 -4.21 -15.12 11.79
C SER A 13 -3.80 -13.96 10.87
N ILE A 14 -4.76 -13.12 10.51
CA ILE A 14 -4.61 -11.98 9.63
C ILE A 14 -4.82 -10.77 10.54
N GLY A 15 -3.73 -10.04 10.81
CA GLY A 15 -3.79 -8.81 11.59
C GLY A 15 -4.65 -7.74 10.91
N PRO A 16 -4.93 -6.61 11.56
CA PRO A 16 -5.90 -5.65 11.05
C PRO A 16 -5.53 -5.08 9.66
N PRO A 17 -6.52 -4.60 8.89
CA PRO A 17 -6.27 -4.00 7.58
C PRO A 17 -5.45 -2.71 7.73
N LEU A 18 -4.49 -2.49 6.83
CA LEU A 18 -3.72 -1.25 6.73
C LEU A 18 -3.79 -0.68 5.31
N GLY A 19 -4.09 0.60 5.20
CA GLY A 19 -4.08 1.34 3.93
C GLY A 19 -2.90 2.32 3.83
N PHE A 20 -2.28 2.41 2.66
CA PHE A 20 -1.28 3.42 2.34
C PHE A 20 -1.89 4.46 1.41
N PHE A 21 -1.71 5.74 1.75
CA PHE A 21 -2.13 6.88 0.93
C PHE A 21 -0.91 7.76 0.73
N TRP A 22 -0.38 7.75 -0.49
CA TRP A 22 0.83 8.47 -0.84
C TRP A 22 0.51 9.61 -1.79
N ASP A 23 0.63 10.83 -1.28
CA ASP A 23 0.69 12.05 -2.06
C ASP A 23 2.06 12.14 -2.75
N PHE A 24 2.11 11.78 -4.03
CA PHE A 24 3.37 11.67 -4.76
C PHE A 24 3.97 13.04 -5.06
N GLU A 25 3.14 14.06 -5.27
CA GLU A 25 3.60 15.40 -5.64
C GLU A 25 4.35 16.07 -4.49
N ASN A 26 3.82 15.93 -3.26
CA ASN A 26 4.42 16.49 -2.07
C ASN A 26 5.56 15.61 -1.51
N LEU A 27 5.50 14.29 -1.71
CA LEU A 27 6.49 13.33 -1.22
C LEU A 27 7.10 12.51 -2.36
N ARG A 28 7.68 13.20 -3.35
CA ARG A 28 8.30 12.56 -4.52
C ARG A 28 9.42 11.61 -4.13
N VAL A 29 9.60 10.58 -4.95
CA VAL A 29 10.77 9.70 -4.85
C VAL A 29 12.04 10.51 -5.14
N PRO A 30 13.09 10.41 -4.30
CA PRO A 30 14.35 11.08 -4.56
C PRO A 30 14.94 10.67 -5.93
N LYS A 31 15.64 11.60 -6.58
CA LYS A 31 16.29 11.33 -7.87
C LYS A 31 17.18 10.08 -7.78
N LYS A 32 17.10 9.21 -8.81
CA LYS A 32 17.83 7.94 -8.90
C LYS A 32 17.43 6.89 -7.85
N LYS A 33 16.29 7.05 -7.19
CA LYS A 33 15.67 6.01 -6.38
C LYS A 33 14.46 5.46 -7.11
N SER A 34 14.18 4.19 -6.83
CA SER A 34 13.13 3.40 -7.46
C SER A 34 11.85 3.49 -6.62
N PRO A 35 10.74 4.02 -7.17
CA PRO A 35 9.42 3.95 -6.53
C PRO A 35 9.05 2.53 -6.13
N PHE A 36 9.34 1.53 -6.97
CA PHE A 36 9.06 0.13 -6.68
C PHE A 36 9.72 -0.32 -5.37
N HIS A 37 11.03 -0.09 -5.22
CA HIS A 37 11.75 -0.46 -4.01
C HIS A 37 11.25 0.27 -2.76
N LEU A 38 10.77 1.51 -2.90
CA LEU A 38 10.18 2.25 -1.79
C LEU A 38 8.87 1.60 -1.33
N VAL A 39 7.98 1.25 -2.26
CA VAL A 39 6.72 0.54 -1.97
C VAL A 39 7.00 -0.79 -1.27
N GLN A 40 7.94 -1.61 -1.78
CA GLN A 40 8.33 -2.87 -1.16
C GLN A 40 8.87 -2.68 0.26
N ARG A 41 9.64 -1.61 0.49
CA ARG A 41 10.17 -1.29 1.82
C ARG A 41 9.05 -0.89 2.80
N LEU A 42 8.10 -0.06 2.37
CA LEU A 42 6.95 0.32 3.19
C LEU A 42 6.13 -0.91 3.58
N ARG A 43 5.80 -1.79 2.63
CA ARG A 43 5.12 -3.05 2.88
C ARG A 43 5.86 -3.90 3.91
N LYS A 44 7.16 -4.12 3.72
CA LYS A 44 8.00 -4.89 4.65
C LYS A 44 8.03 -4.30 6.06
N MET A 45 7.99 -2.98 6.18
CA MET A 45 8.06 -2.29 7.47
C MET A 45 6.73 -2.32 8.23
N PHE A 46 5.60 -2.18 7.53
CA PHE A 46 4.30 -1.94 8.18
C PHE A 46 3.33 -3.13 8.11
N LEU A 47 3.51 -4.07 7.17
CA LEU A 47 2.60 -5.21 6.97
C LEU A 47 3.04 -6.51 7.64
N LYS A 48 4.00 -6.48 8.58
CA LYS A 48 4.43 -7.69 9.28
C LYS A 48 3.28 -8.37 10.02
N ASP A 49 2.48 -7.56 10.71
CA ASP A 49 1.34 -7.99 11.53
C ASP A 49 0.02 -7.37 11.05
N HIS A 50 -0.05 -6.98 9.77
CA HIS A 50 -1.22 -6.39 9.12
C HIS A 50 -1.37 -7.00 7.72
N HIS A 51 -2.52 -6.80 7.10
CA HIS A 51 -2.67 -7.06 5.67
C HIS A 51 -2.95 -5.75 4.92
N GLU A 52 -2.43 -5.66 3.70
CA GLU A 52 -2.68 -4.50 2.84
C GLU A 52 -4.15 -4.49 2.44
N ALA A 53 -4.89 -3.48 2.88
CA ALA A 53 -6.24 -3.23 2.40
C ALA A 53 -6.19 -2.45 1.09
N GLU A 54 -5.39 -1.39 1.06
CA GLU A 54 -5.18 -0.55 -0.13
C GLU A 54 -3.77 0.05 -0.14
N PHE A 55 -3.23 0.23 -1.34
CA PHE A 55 -2.06 1.07 -1.57
C PHE A 55 -2.41 2.04 -2.71
N VAL A 56 -2.53 3.30 -2.35
CA VAL A 56 -3.00 4.37 -3.23
C VAL A 56 -1.90 5.41 -3.39
N VAL A 57 -1.63 5.75 -4.64
CA VAL A 57 -0.76 6.86 -5.03
C VAL A 57 -1.62 7.93 -5.70
N VAL A 58 -1.50 9.16 -5.24
CA VAL A 58 -2.15 10.32 -5.84
C VAL A 58 -1.10 11.09 -6.60
N CYS A 59 -1.27 11.23 -7.92
CA CYS A 59 -0.36 11.96 -8.80
C CYS A 59 -1.06 12.46 -10.06
N ASP A 60 -0.61 13.60 -10.59
CA ASP A 60 -0.82 13.96 -11.99
C ASP A 60 0.06 13.09 -12.90
N ILE A 61 -0.49 11.98 -13.38
CA ILE A 61 0.21 11.03 -14.26
C ILE A 61 0.73 11.68 -15.56
N LEU A 62 0.16 12.80 -15.99
CA LEU A 62 0.58 13.47 -17.23
C LEU A 62 1.89 14.23 -17.05
N GLN A 63 2.26 14.55 -15.81
CA GLN A 63 3.47 15.30 -15.47
C GLN A 63 4.61 14.40 -14.97
N GLU A 64 4.38 13.09 -14.79
CA GLU A 64 5.38 12.17 -14.28
C GLU A 64 6.14 11.45 -15.41
N ASN A 65 7.38 11.06 -15.10
CA ASN A 65 8.21 10.28 -16.03
C ASN A 65 7.60 8.88 -16.22
N GLN A 66 7.57 8.39 -17.46
CA GLN A 66 7.08 7.05 -17.80
C GLN A 66 7.77 5.96 -16.96
N ASP A 67 9.09 6.08 -16.71
CA ASP A 67 9.82 5.12 -15.87
C ASP A 67 9.22 5.02 -14.45
N VAL A 68 8.80 6.16 -13.88
CA VAL A 68 8.18 6.22 -12.55
C VAL A 68 6.82 5.53 -12.56
N ILE A 69 6.03 5.79 -13.61
CA ILE A 69 4.71 5.17 -13.79
C ILE A 69 4.84 3.66 -13.96
N ASP A 70 5.81 3.19 -14.74
CA ASP A 70 6.06 1.78 -14.97
C ASP A 70 6.51 1.07 -13.68
N GLU A 71 7.40 1.68 -12.91
CA GLU A 71 7.85 1.14 -11.62
C GLU A 71 6.74 1.06 -10.58
N LEU A 72 5.88 2.09 -10.52
CA LEU A 72 4.72 2.04 -9.63
C LEU A 72 3.74 0.94 -10.12
N ASN A 73 3.59 0.75 -11.44
CA ASN A 73 2.68 -0.24 -12.02
C ASN A 73 3.16 -1.66 -11.68
N GLU A 74 4.46 -1.89 -11.77
CA GLU A 74 5.13 -3.10 -11.32
C GLU A 74 4.89 -3.34 -9.82
N ALA A 75 4.80 -2.28 -9.02
CA ALA A 75 4.51 -2.36 -7.59
C ALA A 75 3.04 -2.69 -7.26
N GLN A 76 2.16 -2.79 -8.26
CA GLN A 76 0.74 -3.13 -8.11
C GLN A 76 -0.01 -2.16 -7.18
N VAL A 77 0.31 -0.87 -7.25
CA VAL A 77 -0.42 0.17 -6.50
C VAL A 77 -1.55 0.76 -7.34
N LYS A 78 -2.59 1.28 -6.69
CA LYS A 78 -3.68 2.01 -7.36
C LYS A 78 -3.28 3.48 -7.53
N TYR A 79 -3.63 4.10 -8.65
CA TYR A 79 -3.48 5.55 -8.83
C TYR A 79 -4.83 6.23 -8.86
N PHE A 80 -4.90 7.41 -8.26
CA PHE A 80 -5.97 8.36 -8.57
C PHE A 80 -5.38 9.52 -9.35
N TYR A 81 -5.90 9.69 -10.55
CA TYR A 81 -5.62 10.85 -11.38
C TYR A 81 -6.38 12.05 -10.82
N VAL A 82 -5.65 13.12 -10.53
CA VAL A 82 -6.24 14.43 -10.24
C VAL A 82 -5.99 15.32 -11.46
N THR A 83 -6.98 15.43 -12.33
CA THR A 83 -7.05 16.56 -13.26
C THR A 83 -7.43 17.78 -12.44
N LEU A 84 -6.52 18.74 -12.28
CA LEU A 84 -6.89 20.11 -11.91
C LEU A 84 -7.34 20.88 -13.16
#